data_AF-A0A2G9NGW5-F1
#
_entry.id   AF-A0A2G9NGW5-F1
#
_cell.length_a   1.000
_cell.length_b   1.000
_cell.length_c   1.000
_cell.angle_alpha   90.00
_cell.angle_beta   90.00
_cell.angle_gamma   90.00
#
_symmetry.space_group_name_H-M   'P 1'
#
loop_
_entity.id
_entity.type
_entity.pdbx_description
1 polymer ?
#
loop_
_entity_poly.entity_id
_entity_poly.type
_entity_poly.pdbx_seq_one_letter_code
_entity_poly.pdbx_strand_id
1 'polypeptide(L)'
;MLKKVSIFIISIILLTSFAFAQTDSTSSETDSEDIKSKTDNFVDKQIEFPQPLQILMEIILGVKGTISLSGLIIFIVSWILLLIFIASILEFTPFLKGGIKWLVAVLIMILFSISGGTNFIAKLFLGLTDLFNFLEGWSVGAMAFSIILLVIIFFILSKALKFLRNYRDGIEAEEEGRKIGTSMAVIKATGEWLNPRKK
;
A
#
# COMPACT_ATOMS: atom_id res chain seq x y z
N MET A 1 -3.06 -1.79 14.02
CA MET A 1 -2.57 -1.06 12.82
C MET A 1 -1.26 -0.32 13.06
N LEU A 2 -1.10 0.46 14.13
CA LEU A 2 0.14 1.22 14.43
C LEU A 2 1.43 0.38 14.38
N LYS A 3 1.44 -0.83 14.96
CA LYS A 3 2.61 -1.73 14.88
C LYS A 3 2.98 -2.16 13.45
N LYS A 4 2.00 -2.37 12.57
CA LYS A 4 2.25 -2.76 11.17
C LYS A 4 2.76 -1.58 10.34
N VAL A 5 2.22 -0.39 10.62
CA VAL A 5 2.67 0.86 9.99
C VAL A 5 4.07 1.23 10.45
N SER A 6 4.42 1.04 11.73
CA SER A 6 5.78 1.31 12.20
C SER A 6 6.80 0.36 11.58
N ILE A 7 6.46 -0.93 11.44
CA ILE A 7 7.33 -1.90 10.74
C ILE A 7 7.52 -1.49 9.27
N PHE A 8 6.47 -1.03 8.60
CA PHE A 8 6.56 -0.57 7.21
C PHE A 8 7.41 0.71 7.07
N ILE A 9 7.25 1.68 7.96
CA ILE A 9 8.07 2.90 8.00
C ILE A 9 9.53 2.55 8.29
N ILE A 10 9.79 1.66 9.25
CA ILE A 10 11.14 1.18 9.57
C ILE A 10 11.75 0.45 8.37
N SER A 11 10.96 -0.36 7.64
CA SER A 11 11.41 -1.04 6.43
C SER A 11 11.76 -0.07 5.30
N ILE A 12 10.98 0.99 5.11
CA ILE A 12 11.28 2.05 4.14
C ILE A 12 12.55 2.79 4.55
N ILE A 13 12.65 3.19 5.82
CA ILE A 13 13.83 3.90 6.35
C ILE A 13 15.08 3.02 6.22
N LEU A 14 14.98 1.71 6.45
CA LEU A 14 16.08 0.77 6.26
C LEU A 14 16.47 0.64 4.78
N LEU A 15 15.49 0.55 3.87
CA LEU A 15 15.76 0.49 2.43
C LEU A 15 16.43 1.78 1.92
N THR A 16 15.95 2.94 2.37
CA THR A 16 16.56 4.23 2.02
C THR A 16 17.94 4.38 2.65
N SER A 17 18.13 3.94 3.90
CA SER A 17 19.43 3.97 4.58
C SER A 17 20.42 3.01 3.94
N PHE A 18 19.98 1.87 3.43
CA PHE A 18 20.83 0.92 2.70
C PHE A 18 21.26 1.49 1.34
N ALA A 19 20.35 2.18 0.63
CA ALA A 19 20.68 2.91 -0.58
C ALA A 19 21.68 4.05 -0.30
N PHE A 20 21.52 4.78 0.81
CA PHE A 20 22.45 5.83 1.24
C PHE A 20 23.80 5.27 1.71
N ALA A 21 23.82 4.21 2.52
CA ALA A 21 25.03 3.63 3.11
C ALA A 21 25.97 2.98 2.08
N GLN A 22 25.45 2.55 0.93
CA GLN A 22 26.33 2.14 -0.18
C GLN A 22 27.13 3.30 -0.78
N THR A 23 26.66 4.54 -0.59
CA THR A 23 27.29 5.75 -1.12
C THR A 23 28.50 6.20 -0.29
N ASP A 24 28.53 5.90 1.01
CA ASP A 24 29.60 6.33 1.93
C ASP A 24 30.87 5.46 1.91
N SER A 25 30.90 4.38 1.13
CA SER A 25 32.08 3.49 1.06
C SER A 25 33.18 3.95 0.11
N THR A 26 33.06 5.16 -0.48
CA THR A 26 34.15 5.79 -1.25
C THR A 26 34.52 7.13 -0.61
N SER A 27 35.68 7.13 0.03
CA SER A 27 36.23 8.18 0.89
C SER A 27 36.59 9.49 0.18
N SER A 28 36.54 10.55 1.01
CA SER A 28 37.37 11.77 1.00
C SER A 28 36.76 13.01 0.34
N GLU A 29 36.81 14.07 1.13
CA GLU A 29 36.38 15.44 0.87
C GLU A 29 36.85 15.96 -0.50
N THR A 30 35.88 16.44 -1.29
CA THR A 30 35.88 17.55 -2.25
C THR A 30 35.00 17.16 -3.45
N ASP A 31 34.14 18.09 -3.89
CA ASP A 31 33.22 18.01 -5.05
C ASP A 31 31.84 17.34 -4.85
N SER A 32 30.91 18.14 -4.31
CA SER A 32 29.46 17.88 -4.36
C SER A 32 28.93 17.66 -5.79
N GLU A 33 29.59 18.18 -6.83
CA GLU A 33 29.23 17.92 -8.23
C GLU A 33 29.62 16.51 -8.69
N ASP A 34 30.73 15.98 -8.19
CA ASP A 34 31.23 14.64 -8.55
C ASP A 34 30.47 13.52 -7.81
N ILE A 35 29.97 13.81 -6.60
CA ILE A 35 29.02 12.92 -5.89
C ILE A 35 27.69 12.88 -6.63
N LYS A 36 27.15 14.04 -7.02
CA LYS A 36 25.87 14.11 -7.75
C LYS A 36 25.90 13.30 -9.05
N SER A 37 26.96 13.45 -9.84
CA SER A 37 27.12 12.74 -11.12
C SER A 37 27.26 11.21 -10.93
N LYS A 38 27.94 10.75 -9.87
CA LYS A 38 28.07 9.32 -9.55
C LYS A 38 26.78 8.72 -9.02
N THR A 39 26.03 9.44 -8.19
CA THR A 39 24.73 8.97 -7.67
C THR A 39 23.68 8.90 -8.77
N ASP A 40 23.57 9.93 -9.63
CA ASP A 40 22.62 9.91 -10.75
C ASP A 40 22.94 8.75 -11.73
N ASN A 41 24.22 8.53 -12.05
CA ASN A 41 24.64 7.40 -12.90
C ASN A 41 24.32 6.02 -12.31
N PHE A 42 24.27 5.88 -10.97
CA PHE A 42 23.94 4.61 -10.33
C PHE A 42 22.42 4.36 -10.31
N VAL A 43 21.63 5.41 -10.08
CA VAL A 43 20.17 5.37 -10.04
C VAL A 43 19.58 5.06 -11.43
N ASP A 44 20.19 5.61 -12.48
CA ASP A 44 19.75 5.44 -13.87
C ASP A 44 20.35 4.19 -14.55
N LYS A 45 21.20 3.45 -13.83
CA LYS A 45 21.77 2.21 -14.36
C LYS A 45 20.65 1.20 -14.64
N GLN A 46 20.54 0.79 -15.90
CA GLN A 46 19.60 -0.24 -16.32
C GLN A 46 20.09 -1.60 -15.82
N ILE A 47 19.23 -2.34 -15.13
CA ILE A 47 19.53 -3.68 -14.65
C ILE A 47 18.92 -4.67 -15.63
N GLU A 48 19.77 -5.44 -16.30
CA GLU A 48 19.34 -6.60 -17.07
C GLU A 48 19.18 -7.80 -16.14
N PHE A 49 17.96 -8.28 -15.99
CA PHE A 49 17.69 -9.50 -15.22
C PHE A 49 18.04 -10.74 -16.05
N PRO A 50 18.57 -11.81 -15.44
CA PRO A 50 18.70 -13.09 -16.13
C PRO A 50 17.31 -13.62 -16.53
N GLN A 51 17.21 -14.31 -17.67
CA GLN A 51 15.93 -14.73 -18.28
C GLN A 51 14.91 -15.37 -17.33
N PRO A 52 15.28 -16.26 -16.37
CA PRO A 52 14.31 -16.85 -15.45
C PRO A 52 13.69 -15.81 -14.49
N LEU A 53 14.46 -14.81 -14.07
CA LEU A 53 13.98 -13.75 -13.19
C LEU A 53 13.12 -12.73 -13.94
N GLN A 54 13.37 -12.51 -15.24
CA GLN A 54 12.53 -11.63 -16.06
C GLN A 54 11.07 -12.11 -16.08
N ILE A 55 10.85 -13.41 -16.25
CA ILE A 55 9.51 -14.00 -16.29
C ILE A 55 8.80 -13.84 -14.93
N LEU A 56 9.52 -14.08 -13.83
CA LEU A 56 8.98 -13.89 -12.47
C LEU A 56 8.62 -12.43 -12.20
N MET A 57 9.48 -11.50 -12.59
CA MET A 57 9.24 -10.06 -12.46
C MET A 57 8.05 -9.62 -13.32
N GLU A 58 7.90 -10.18 -14.52
CA GLU A 58 6.76 -9.91 -15.39
C GLU A 58 5.45 -10.39 -14.76
N ILE A 59 5.42 -11.59 -14.19
CA ILE A 59 4.21 -12.15 -13.57
C ILE A 59 3.87 -11.42 -12.26
N ILE A 60 4.86 -11.17 -11.41
CA ILE A 60 4.64 -10.62 -10.07
C ILE A 60 4.44 -9.12 -10.13
N LEU A 61 5.31 -8.40 -10.85
CA LEU A 61 5.31 -6.92 -10.89
C LEU A 61 4.66 -6.36 -12.15
N GLY A 62 4.43 -7.15 -13.21
CA GLY A 62 3.85 -6.66 -14.46
C GLY A 62 4.83 -5.84 -15.31
N VAL A 63 6.13 -5.96 -15.07
CA VAL A 63 7.18 -5.19 -15.78
C VAL A 63 7.76 -6.03 -16.91
N LYS A 64 7.77 -5.48 -18.13
CA LYS A 64 8.39 -6.08 -19.32
C LYS A 64 9.64 -5.30 -19.70
N GLY A 65 10.75 -6.00 -19.93
CA GLY A 65 11.99 -5.42 -20.45
C GLY A 65 12.95 -4.91 -19.37
N THR A 66 13.85 -4.01 -19.76
CA THR A 66 14.81 -3.38 -18.85
C THR A 66 14.12 -2.31 -18.00
N ILE A 67 14.53 -2.23 -16.74
CA ILE A 67 14.04 -1.22 -15.81
C ILE A 67 15.24 -0.60 -15.09
N SER A 68 15.17 0.72 -14.85
CA SER A 68 16.15 1.40 -14.00
C SER A 68 16.02 0.93 -12.56
N LEU A 69 17.10 1.04 -11.78
CA LEU A 69 17.08 0.75 -10.35
C LEU A 69 16.02 1.61 -9.63
N SER A 70 15.91 2.90 -9.97
CA SER A 70 14.87 3.81 -9.47
C SER A 70 13.46 3.28 -9.76
N GLY A 71 13.19 2.92 -11.02
CA GLY A 71 11.91 2.38 -11.45
C GLY A 71 11.56 1.13 -10.66
N LEU A 72 12.51 0.20 -10.51
CA LEU A 72 12.30 -1.04 -9.77
C LEU A 72 11.90 -0.80 -8.31
N ILE A 73 12.57 0.14 -7.62
CA ILE A 73 12.23 0.48 -6.24
C ILE A 73 10.82 1.08 -6.17
N ILE A 74 10.48 1.99 -7.08
CA ILE A 74 9.13 2.59 -7.16
C ILE A 74 8.07 1.50 -7.41
N PHE A 75 8.34 0.55 -8.31
CA PHE A 75 7.47 -0.58 -8.58
C PHE A 75 7.26 -1.45 -7.35
N ILE A 76 8.33 -1.83 -6.63
CA ILE A 76 8.23 -2.65 -5.41
C ILE A 76 7.41 -1.93 -4.34
N VAL A 77 7.68 -0.65 -4.10
CA VAL A 77 6.95 0.14 -3.08
C VAL A 77 5.47 0.27 -3.48
N SER A 78 5.19 0.60 -4.75
CA SER A 78 3.82 0.70 -5.27
C SER A 78 3.09 -0.64 -5.18
N TRP A 79 3.77 -1.74 -5.48
CA TRP A 79 3.24 -3.09 -5.41
C TRP A 79 2.85 -3.47 -3.98
N ILE A 80 3.72 -3.21 -3.01
CA ILE A 80 3.44 -3.48 -1.58
C ILE A 80 2.25 -2.62 -1.10
N LEU A 81 2.20 -1.34 -1.49
CA LEU A 81 1.10 -0.46 -1.13
C LEU A 81 -0.23 -0.93 -1.71
N LEU A 82 -0.26 -1.34 -2.97
CA LEU A 82 -1.45 -1.92 -3.60
C LEU A 82 -1.88 -3.21 -2.93
N LEU A 83 -0.94 -4.09 -2.58
CA LEU A 83 -1.23 -5.31 -1.86
C LEU A 83 -1.90 -5.01 -0.51
N ILE A 84 -1.36 -4.07 0.27
CA ILE A 84 -1.94 -3.65 1.56
C ILE A 84 -3.33 -3.03 1.35
N PHE A 85 -3.49 -2.23 0.29
CA PHE A 85 -4.75 -1.60 -0.03
C PHE A 85 -5.84 -2.63 -0.38
N ILE A 86 -5.54 -3.58 -1.27
CA ILE A 86 -6.43 -4.69 -1.63
C ILE A 86 -6.76 -5.53 -0.39
N ALA A 87 -5.75 -5.89 0.41
CA ALA A 87 -5.96 -6.64 1.65
C ALA A 87 -6.81 -5.87 2.68
N SER A 88 -6.81 -4.55 2.64
CA SER A 88 -7.66 -3.71 3.50
C SER A 88 -9.10 -3.66 2.99
N ILE A 89 -9.31 -3.60 1.66
CA ILE A 89 -10.65 -3.69 1.05
C ILE A 89 -11.27 -5.06 1.34
N LEU A 90 -10.49 -6.14 1.21
CA LEU A 90 -10.96 -7.50 1.48
C LEU A 90 -11.41 -7.68 2.94
N GLU A 91 -10.95 -6.84 3.88
CA GLU A 91 -11.42 -6.88 5.27
C GLU A 91 -12.90 -6.53 5.42
N PHE A 92 -13.48 -5.82 4.45
CA PHE A 92 -14.91 -5.54 4.43
C PHE A 92 -15.74 -6.74 3.99
N THR A 93 -15.14 -7.72 3.31
CA THR A 93 -15.86 -8.93 2.89
C THR A 93 -15.96 -9.94 4.05
N PRO A 94 -17.17 -10.43 4.39
CA PRO A 94 -17.36 -11.27 5.58
C PRO A 94 -16.69 -12.65 5.46
N PHE A 95 -16.47 -13.14 4.23
CA PHE A 95 -15.94 -14.48 3.96
C PHE A 95 -14.40 -14.57 4.02
N LEU A 96 -13.68 -13.44 3.98
CA LEU A 96 -12.22 -13.43 3.84
C LEU A 96 -11.55 -12.86 5.10
N LYS A 97 -11.50 -13.68 6.15
CA LYS A 97 -10.86 -13.35 7.43
C LYS A 97 -9.49 -14.00 7.58
N GLY A 98 -8.61 -13.37 8.37
CA GLY A 98 -7.32 -13.95 8.76
C GLY A 98 -6.30 -14.07 7.61
N GLY A 99 -5.64 -15.23 7.53
CA GLY A 99 -4.58 -15.52 6.54
C GLY A 99 -5.10 -15.67 5.11
N ILE A 100 -6.33 -16.20 4.94
CA ILE A 100 -6.97 -16.37 3.63
C ILE A 100 -7.10 -15.02 2.90
N LYS A 101 -7.36 -13.95 3.66
CA LYS A 101 -7.42 -12.57 3.14
C LYS A 101 -6.14 -12.18 2.38
N TRP A 102 -4.98 -12.53 2.93
CA TRP A 102 -3.69 -12.19 2.32
C TRP A 102 -3.43 -13.03 1.06
N LEU A 103 -3.79 -14.31 1.10
CA LEU A 103 -3.66 -15.18 -0.08
C LEU A 103 -4.52 -14.67 -1.24
N VAL A 104 -5.78 -14.30 -0.97
CA VAL A 104 -6.67 -13.71 -1.98
C VAL A 104 -6.14 -12.34 -2.45
N ALA A 105 -5.60 -11.51 -1.56
CA ALA A 105 -5.00 -10.24 -1.94
C ALA A 105 -3.82 -10.42 -2.91
N VAL A 106 -2.94 -11.38 -2.64
CA VAL A 106 -1.82 -11.73 -3.54
C VAL A 106 -2.36 -12.22 -4.89
N LEU A 107 -3.39 -13.05 -4.89
CA LEU A 107 -3.96 -13.60 -6.12
C LEU A 107 -4.59 -12.50 -6.99
N ILE A 108 -5.34 -11.57 -6.38
CA ILE A 108 -5.86 -10.37 -7.06
C ILE A 108 -4.72 -9.50 -7.56
N MET A 109 -3.65 -9.34 -6.77
CA MET A 109 -2.50 -8.52 -7.15
C MET A 109 -1.76 -9.10 -8.36
N ILE A 110 -1.60 -10.42 -8.44
CA ILE A 110 -1.02 -11.10 -9.61
C ILE A 110 -1.91 -10.89 -10.83
N LEU A 111 -3.24 -11.08 -10.70
CA LEU A 111 -4.19 -10.80 -11.79
C LEU A 111 -4.11 -9.35 -12.27
N PHE A 112 -3.99 -8.40 -11.34
CA PHE A 112 -3.86 -6.98 -11.62
C PHE A 112 -2.50 -6.63 -12.27
N SER A 113 -1.44 -7.37 -11.93
CA SER A 113 -0.11 -7.18 -12.53
C SER A 113 -0.08 -7.73 -13.95
N ILE A 114 -0.67 -8.91 -14.19
CA ILE A 114 -0.81 -9.52 -15.52
C ILE A 114 -1.65 -8.64 -16.45
N SER A 115 -2.69 -7.95 -15.93
CA SER A 115 -3.48 -7.00 -16.73
C SER A 115 -2.74 -5.72 -17.09
N GLY A 116 -1.52 -5.51 -16.57
CA GLY A 116 -0.73 -4.30 -16.76
C GLY A 116 -1.13 -3.14 -15.86
N GLY A 117 -1.99 -3.37 -14.86
CA GLY A 117 -2.44 -2.33 -13.93
C GLY A 117 -1.30 -1.72 -13.11
N THR A 118 -0.29 -2.52 -12.74
CA THR A 118 0.92 -2.05 -12.05
C THR A 118 1.73 -1.08 -12.92
N ASN A 119 1.89 -1.39 -14.20
CA ASN A 119 2.60 -0.53 -15.15
C ASN A 119 1.85 0.79 -15.36
N PHE A 120 0.52 0.76 -15.47
CA PHE A 120 -0.30 1.96 -15.53
C PHE A 120 -0.12 2.86 -14.30
N ILE A 121 -0.16 2.27 -13.09
CA ILE A 121 0.03 3.02 -11.85
C ILE A 121 1.45 3.61 -11.76
N ALA A 122 2.47 2.82 -12.06
CA ALA A 122 3.85 3.30 -12.05
C ALA A 122 4.04 4.47 -13.03
N LYS A 123 3.49 4.38 -14.25
CA LYS A 123 3.50 5.48 -15.22
C LYS A 123 2.74 6.71 -14.72
N LEU A 124 1.63 6.53 -14.00
CA LEU A 124 0.88 7.63 -13.40
C LEU A 124 1.72 8.34 -12.33
N PHE A 125 2.43 7.60 -11.48
CA PHE A 125 3.36 8.17 -10.50
C PHE A 125 4.55 8.87 -11.13
N LEU A 126 5.14 8.28 -12.18
CA LEU A 126 6.24 8.91 -12.93
C LEU A 126 5.77 10.17 -13.68
N GLY A 127 4.57 10.15 -14.28
CA GLY A 127 4.00 11.33 -14.91
C GLY A 127 3.62 12.43 -13.90
N LEU A 128 3.27 12.06 -12.67
CA LEU A 128 3.08 13.02 -11.58
C LEU A 128 4.39 13.69 -11.17
N THR A 129 5.54 12.99 -11.23
CA THR A 129 6.84 13.61 -10.98
C THR A 129 7.23 14.61 -12.05
N ASP A 130 6.88 14.37 -13.32
CA ASP A 130 7.16 15.30 -14.42
C ASP A 130 6.39 16.64 -14.24
N LEU A 131 5.25 16.64 -13.54
CA LEU A 131 4.56 17.89 -13.19
C LEU A 131 5.35 18.76 -12.21
N PHE A 132 6.31 18.16 -11.49
CA PHE A 132 7.23 18.85 -10.61
C PHE A 132 8.58 19.07 -11.31
N ASN A 133 8.58 19.69 -12.49
CA ASN A 133 9.80 20.06 -13.24
C ASN A 133 10.87 20.80 -12.41
N PHE A 134 10.51 21.40 -11.27
CA PHE A 134 11.49 21.96 -10.33
C PHE A 134 12.46 20.90 -9.74
N LEU A 135 12.11 19.61 -9.79
CA LEU A 135 12.94 18.49 -9.33
C LEU A 135 13.76 17.81 -10.44
N GLU A 136 13.63 18.22 -11.71
CA GLU A 136 14.37 17.63 -12.86
C GLU A 136 15.88 17.60 -12.65
N GLY A 137 16.43 18.50 -11.83
CA GLY A 137 17.86 18.57 -11.57
C GLY A 137 18.40 17.41 -10.72
N TRP A 138 17.58 16.68 -9.95
CA TRP A 138 18.00 15.65 -8.99
C TRP A 138 17.14 14.38 -9.16
N SER A 139 17.65 13.34 -9.84
CA SER A 139 16.91 12.06 -10.02
C SER A 139 16.58 11.41 -8.67
N VAL A 140 17.52 11.51 -7.73
CA VAL A 140 17.37 11.08 -6.32
C VAL A 140 16.27 11.88 -5.62
N GLY A 141 16.17 13.17 -5.90
CA GLY A 141 15.14 14.06 -5.34
C GLY A 141 13.74 13.65 -5.82
N ALA A 142 13.59 13.38 -7.11
CA ALA A 142 12.33 12.90 -7.69
C ALA A 142 11.92 11.54 -7.11
N MET A 143 12.88 10.64 -6.90
CA MET A 143 12.65 9.35 -6.26
C MET A 143 12.20 9.50 -4.79
N ALA A 144 12.91 10.31 -4.01
CA ALA A 144 12.55 10.58 -2.61
C ALA A 144 11.17 11.24 -2.50
N PHE A 145 10.88 12.20 -3.38
CA PHE A 145 9.58 12.86 -3.45
C PHE A 145 8.45 11.89 -3.80
N SER A 146 8.67 10.98 -4.76
CA SER A 146 7.71 9.93 -5.11
C SER A 146 7.37 9.03 -3.91
N ILE A 147 8.39 8.66 -3.14
CA ILE A 147 8.21 7.85 -1.93
C ILE A 147 7.39 8.62 -0.89
N ILE A 148 7.70 9.90 -0.67
CA ILE A 148 6.95 10.76 0.26
C ILE A 148 5.49 10.88 -0.19
N LEU A 149 5.25 11.12 -1.48
CA LEU A 149 3.92 11.25 -2.05
C LEU A 149 3.12 9.95 -1.89
N LEU A 150 3.74 8.80 -2.12
CA LEU A 150 3.16 7.48 -1.85
C LEU A 150 2.77 7.31 -0.37
N VAL A 151 3.63 7.73 0.56
CA VAL A 151 3.34 7.68 2.00
C VAL A 151 2.15 8.58 2.36
N ILE A 152 2.05 9.78 1.78
CA ILE A 152 0.92 10.69 1.99
C ILE A 152 -0.38 10.06 1.48
N ILE A 153 -0.39 9.54 0.25
CA ILE A 153 -1.56 8.85 -0.33
C ILE A 153 -1.97 7.67 0.55
N PHE A 154 -1.01 6.87 0.99
CA PHE A 154 -1.25 5.73 1.88
C PHE A 154 -1.88 6.16 3.21
N PHE A 155 -1.42 7.26 3.80
CA PHE A 155 -1.96 7.80 5.03
C PHE A 155 -3.43 8.26 4.86
N ILE A 156 -3.72 8.96 3.77
CA ILE A 156 -5.08 9.41 3.43
C ILE A 156 -6.00 8.20 3.23
N LEU A 157 -5.59 7.21 2.44
CA LEU A 157 -6.34 5.98 2.21
C LEU A 157 -6.58 5.21 3.52
N SER A 158 -5.56 5.10 4.37
CA SER A 158 -5.68 4.45 5.68
C SER A 158 -6.69 5.15 6.59
N LYS A 159 -6.74 6.50 6.55
CA LYS A 159 -7.71 7.28 7.32
C LYS A 159 -9.12 7.09 6.77
N ALA A 160 -9.29 7.10 5.44
CA ALA A 160 -10.56 6.81 4.79
C ALA A 160 -11.07 5.41 5.13
N LEU A 161 -10.22 4.38 5.07
CA LEU A 161 -10.58 3.01 5.41
C LEU A 161 -11.01 2.86 6.87
N LYS A 162 -10.34 3.54 7.81
CA LYS A 162 -10.78 3.59 9.22
C LYS A 162 -12.14 4.24 9.38
N PHE A 163 -12.39 5.32 8.65
CA PHE A 163 -13.69 6.00 8.67
C PHE A 163 -14.80 5.06 8.18
N LEU A 164 -14.58 4.35 7.05
CA LEU A 164 -15.53 3.35 6.56
C LEU A 164 -15.78 2.22 7.56
N ARG A 165 -14.72 1.75 8.24
CA ARG A 165 -14.85 0.71 9.27
C ARG A 165 -15.71 1.17 10.44
N ASN A 166 -15.44 2.37 10.98
CA ASN A 166 -16.24 2.92 12.07
C ASN A 166 -17.71 3.11 11.67
N TYR A 167 -17.95 3.51 10.41
CA TYR A 167 -19.31 3.65 9.88
C TYR A 167 -20.04 2.30 9.83
N ARG A 168 -19.37 1.24 9.35
CA ARG A 168 -19.92 -0.11 9.35
C ARG A 168 -20.19 -0.63 10.76
N ASP A 169 -19.24 -0.49 11.67
CA ASP A 169 -19.37 -0.95 13.06
C ASP A 169 -20.56 -0.24 13.75
N GLY A 170 -20.82 1.03 13.40
CA GLY A 170 -22.00 1.78 13.84
C GLY A 170 -23.32 1.19 13.32
N ILE A 171 -23.38 0.83 12.03
CA ILE A 171 -24.57 0.17 11.44
C ILE A 171 -24.81 -1.19 12.10
N GLU A 172 -23.76 -1.97 12.32
CA GLU A 172 -23.87 -3.31 12.93
C GLU A 172 -24.37 -3.20 14.38
N ALA A 173 -23.87 -2.23 15.15
CA ALA A 173 -24.36 -1.96 16.50
C ALA A 173 -25.83 -1.49 16.53
N GLU A 174 -26.27 -0.70 15.53
CA GLU A 174 -27.65 -0.28 15.41
C GLU A 174 -28.58 -1.46 15.06
N GLU A 175 -28.15 -2.34 14.15
CA GLU A 175 -28.89 -3.56 13.83
C GLU A 175 -29.01 -4.51 15.02
N GLU A 176 -27.94 -4.70 15.80
CA GLU A 176 -27.95 -5.48 17.04
C GLU A 176 -28.87 -4.84 18.08
N GLY A 177 -28.77 -3.52 18.28
CA GLY A 177 -29.66 -2.76 19.16
C GLY A 177 -31.13 -2.91 18.77
N ARG A 178 -31.44 -2.86 17.47
CA ARG A 178 -32.79 -3.06 16.95
C ARG A 178 -33.30 -4.49 17.20
N LYS A 179 -32.47 -5.52 17.00
CA LYS A 179 -32.82 -6.92 17.30
C LYS A 179 -33.08 -7.16 18.78
N ILE A 180 -32.28 -6.54 19.65
CA ILE A 180 -32.48 -6.61 21.11
C ILE A 180 -33.78 -5.88 21.49
N GLY A 181 -34.00 -4.68 20.94
CA GLY A 181 -35.22 -3.92 21.19
C GLY A 181 -36.50 -4.65 20.75
N THR A 182 -36.51 -5.24 19.56
CA THR A 182 -37.67 -6.00 19.07
C THR A 182 -37.89 -7.29 19.86
N SER A 183 -36.83 -8.01 20.23
CA SER A 183 -36.97 -9.21 21.06
C SER A 183 -37.48 -8.88 22.47
N MET A 184 -37.01 -7.81 23.11
CA MET A 184 -37.57 -7.35 24.39
C MET A 184 -39.04 -6.93 24.28
N ALA A 185 -39.43 -6.24 23.20
CA ALA A 185 -40.82 -5.86 22.98
C ALA A 185 -41.74 -7.08 22.83
N VAL A 186 -41.30 -8.11 22.10
CA VAL A 186 -42.02 -9.38 21.95
C VAL A 186 -42.13 -10.12 23.30
N ILE A 187 -41.05 -10.18 24.08
CA ILE A 187 -41.07 -10.80 25.43
C ILE A 187 -42.04 -10.05 26.36
N LYS A 188 -42.05 -8.72 26.33
CA LYS A 188 -42.97 -7.92 27.13
C LYS A 188 -44.43 -8.16 26.71
N ALA A 189 -44.72 -8.15 25.41
CA ALA A 189 -46.06 -8.40 24.88
C ALA A 189 -46.58 -9.80 25.22
N THR A 190 -45.73 -10.82 25.08
CA THR A 190 -46.08 -12.22 25.44
C THR A 190 -46.24 -12.41 26.94
N GLY A 191 -45.41 -11.76 27.76
CA GLY A 191 -45.53 -11.77 29.22
C GLY A 191 -46.83 -11.12 29.72
N GLU A 192 -47.25 -10.00 29.12
CA GLU A 192 -48.54 -9.35 29.42
C GLU A 192 -49.72 -10.24 29.02
N TRP A 193 -49.61 -10.99 27.91
CA TRP A 193 -50.64 -11.92 27.47
C TRP A 193 -50.80 -13.14 28.41
N LEU A 194 -49.68 -13.67 28.93
CA LEU A 194 -49.67 -14.84 29.81
C LEU A 194 -50.15 -14.55 31.24
N ASN A 195 -50.17 -13.30 31.70
CA ASN A 195 -50.63 -12.95 33.05
C ASN A 195 -51.72 -11.87 33.06
N PRO A 196 -52.94 -12.17 32.57
CA PRO A 196 -54.01 -11.19 32.47
C PRO A 196 -54.58 -10.74 33.83
N ARG A 197 -54.25 -11.44 34.94
CA ARG A 197 -54.80 -11.16 36.28
C ARG A 197 -54.14 -9.98 37.01
N LYS A 198 -53.19 -9.29 36.38
CA LYS A 198 -52.55 -8.07 36.91
C LYS A 198 -53.15 -6.76 36.39
N LYS A 199 -54.22 -6.83 35.56
CA LYS A 199 -55.01 -5.67 35.18
C LYS A 199 -56.20 -5.47 36.11
#